data_AF-A0A2T5H4Z4-F1
#
_entry.id   AF-A0A2T5H4Z4-F1
#
_cell.length_a   1.000
_cell.length_b   1.000
_cell.length_c   1.000
_cell.angle_alpha   90.00
_cell.angle_beta   90.00
_cell.angle_gamma   90.00
#
_symmetry.space_group_name_H-M   'P 1'
#
loop_
_entity.id
_entity.type
_entity.pdbx_description
1 polymer ?
#
loop_
_entity_poly.entity_id
_entity_poly.type
_entity_poly.pdbx_seq_one_letter_code
_entity_poly.pdbx_strand_id
1 'polypeptide(L)' 'MNCVKLLGQGLMARDFDRQVAELQVRIAVLNRYTALGIPVTEPVG' A
#
# COMPACT_ATOMS: atom_id res chain seq x y z
N MET A 1 14.36 31.90 0.84
CA MET A 1 14.01 30.83 -0.15
C MET A 1 14.20 29.39 0.34
N ASN A 2 14.90 29.11 1.45
CA ASN A 2 15.20 27.73 1.86
C ASN A 2 14.00 26.98 2.49
N CYS A 3 13.15 27.70 3.23
CA CYS A 3 11.97 27.13 3.90
C CYS A 3 10.98 26.45 2.92
N VAL A 4 10.76 27.03 1.74
CA VAL A 4 9.85 26.48 0.72
C VAL A 4 10.40 25.17 0.11
N LYS A 5 11.73 25.04 -0.05
CA LYS A 5 12.35 23.78 -0.51
C LYS A 5 12.21 22.68 0.53
N LEU A 6 12.46 22.99 1.81
CA LEU A 6 12.31 22.02 2.91
C LEU A 6 10.85 21.55 3.05
N LEU A 7 9.89 22.47 2.91
CA LEU A 7 8.45 22.15 2.87
C LEU A 7 8.11 21.21 1.71
N GLY A 8 8.59 21.48 0.50
CA GLY A 8 8.37 20.63 -0.66
C GLY A 8 8.97 19.23 -0.49
N GLN A 9 10.18 19.13 0.07
CA GLN A 9 10.81 17.84 0.36
C GLN A 9 10.06 17.04 1.44
N GLY A 10 9.59 17.71 2.49
CA GLY A 10 8.78 17.07 3.54
C GLY A 10 7.43 16.58 3.03
N LEU A 11 6.79 17.33 2.12
CA LEU A 11 5.55 16.90 1.47
C LEU A 11 5.79 15.67 0.58
N MET A 12 6.81 15.69 -0.28
CA MET A 12 7.16 14.52 -1.10
C MET A 12 7.49 13.28 -0.24
N ALA A 13 8.21 13.46 0.87
CA ALA A 13 8.51 12.39 1.80
C ALA A 13 7.24 11.79 2.43
N ARG A 14 6.25 12.64 2.78
CA ARG A 14 4.97 12.19 3.34
C ARG A 14 4.09 11.50 2.31
N ASP A 15 4.07 11.96 1.06
CA ASP A 15 3.37 11.27 -0.04
C ASP A 15 4.02 9.93 -0.38
N PHE A 16 5.35 9.85 -0.30
CA PHE A 16 6.07 8.59 -0.42
C PHE A 16 5.74 7.63 0.73
N ASP A 17 5.76 8.11 1.97
CA ASP A 17 5.41 7.32 3.15
C ASP A 17 3.96 6.81 3.08
N ARG A 18 3.02 7.64 2.62
CA ARG A 18 1.63 7.25 2.35
C ARG A 18 1.52 6.17 1.27
N GLN A 19 2.28 6.28 0.18
CA GLN A 19 2.32 5.25 -0.87
C GLN A 19 2.89 3.93 -0.36
N VAL A 20 3.94 3.98 0.46
CA VAL A 20 4.54 2.79 1.09
C VAL A 20 3.54 2.13 2.03
N ALA A 21 2.83 2.89 2.85
CA ALA A 21 1.79 2.37 3.74
C ALA A 21 0.65 1.71 2.96
N GLU A 22 0.17 2.31 1.87
CA GLU A 22 -0.86 1.71 1.01
C GLU A 22 -0.38 0.39 0.39
N LEU A 23 0.86 0.36 -0.09
CA LEU A 23 1.46 -0.84 -0.66
C LEU A 23 1.59 -1.95 0.39
N GLN A 24 2.03 -1.64 1.60
CA GLN A 24 2.11 -2.60 2.71
C GLN A 24 0.74 -3.19 3.04
N VAL A 25 -0.32 -2.37 3.07
CA VAL A 25 -1.68 -2.86 3.30
C VAL A 25 -2.13 -3.80 2.18
N ARG A 26 -1.89 -3.45 0.91
CA ARG A 26 -2.22 -4.33 -0.22
C ARG A 26 -1.45 -5.66 -0.16
N ILE A 27 -0.16 -5.61 0.17
CA ILE A 27 0.66 -6.82 0.35
C ILE A 27 0.12 -7.67 1.49
N ALA A 28 -0.26 -7.07 2.63
CA ALA A 28 -0.84 -7.81 3.75
C ALA A 28 -2.17 -8.50 3.38
N VAL A 29 -3.02 -7.83 2.61
CA VAL A 29 -4.26 -8.41 2.08
C VAL A 29 -3.95 -9.58 1.15
N LEU A 30 -3.04 -9.40 0.18
CA LEU A 30 -2.65 -10.45 -0.75
C LEU A 30 -2.02 -11.64 -0.02
N ASN A 31 -1.12 -11.41 0.93
CA ASN A 31 -0.51 -12.47 1.74
C ASN A 31 -1.55 -13.23 2.55
N ARG A 32 -2.59 -12.55 3.05
CA ARG A 32 -3.71 -13.22 3.71
C ARG A 32 -4.48 -14.11 2.73
N TYR A 33 -4.76 -13.63 1.51
CA TYR A 33 -5.36 -14.48 0.48
C TYR A 33 -4.48 -15.67 0.12
N THR A 34 -3.18 -15.46 -0.06
CA THR A 34 -2.22 -16.55 -0.31
C THR A 34 -2.18 -17.55 0.84
N ALA A 35 -2.20 -17.08 2.10
CA ALA A 35 -2.21 -17.94 3.28
C ALA A 35 -3.53 -18.71 3.44
N LEU A 36 -4.65 -18.14 3.00
CA LEU A 36 -5.95 -18.82 2.96
C LEU A 36 -6.07 -19.82 1.78
N GLY A 37 -5.10 -19.84 0.87
CA GLY A 37 -5.18 -20.58 -0.39
C GLY A 37 -6.12 -19.91 -1.39
N ILE A 38 -6.16 -20.42 -2.62
CA ILE A 38 -7.16 -20.00 -3.62
C ILE A 38 -8.52 -20.46 -3.08
N PRO A 39 -9.49 -19.57 -2.75
CA PRO A 39 -10.85 -20.03 -2.58
C PRO A 39 -11.28 -20.56 -3.94
N VAL A 40 -11.37 -21.88 -4.06
CA VAL A 40 -12.01 -22.50 -5.22
C VAL A 40 -13.46 -22.03 -5.15
N THR A 41 -13.80 -21.04 -5.99
CA THR A 41 -15.19 -20.69 -6.24
C THR A 41 -15.77 -21.85 -7.02
N GLU A 42 -16.30 -22.84 -6.29
CA GLU A 42 -17.04 -23.95 -6.88
C GLU A 42 -18.28 -23.35 -7.57
N PRO A 43 -18.49 -23.58 -8.87
CA PRO A 43 -19.74 -23.18 -9.52
C PRO A 43 -20.90 -23.90 -8.82
N VAL A 44 -21.89 -23.14 -8.33
CA VAL A 44 -23.14 -23.73 -7.88
C VAL A 44 -23.98 -24.07 -9.10
N GLY A 45 -23.91 -25.33 -9.54
CA GLY A 45 -24.85 -25.95 -10.49
C GLY A 45 -24.85 -25.36 -11.89
#